data_AF-A0A923QTX7-F1
#
_entry.id   AF-A0A923QTX7-F1
#
_cell.length_a   1.000
_cell.length_b   1.000
_cell.length_c   1.000
_cell.angle_alpha   90.00
_cell.angle_beta   90.00
_cell.angle_gamma   90.00
#
_symmetry.space_group_name_H-M   'P 1'
#
loop_
_entity.id
_entity.type
_entity.pdbx_description
1 polymer ?
#
loop_
_entity_poly.entity_id
_entity_poly.type
_entity_poly.pdbx_seq_one_letter_code
_entity_poly.pdbx_strand_id
1 'polypeptide(L)'
;MTKSTTGAEYCPESIPASPVAGTTGQGLAFELDPMIASGNATLSPASSLIGNYTSSVSLANLQGYGNLKGTYVDVISDKCNESYGSYSDSNDFRYPHSDERFAEVMSYYHGNRFRSELAASSSLLPASTFLMIANCNVKDNAYYSPPYGSQPPFLCMGYSSTYSATTSFSDDAEVIYHEMQHGVTGHAYSMSEDFNKLNFDEAGTMNEAISDFVALMQSDAALVSPFANTDFSRWSLGQFFSTNSERGASKCPLWAAGYSGGCTYFNKSASGFSSLNRYVSFSYPDGLGWPYAGPATGATLKSVYQDPYASFEEIHQAAPVFSGALFDIFLAIKASSGDGPATKRRLIRLVVETIKTLPKYSVSNPSPVTMPLFATSLLSVASGSTAGTFSGSEQTAMSSALSARGLTNLTSIADGWAAKGPGGIAVQAGTFYYETASTSGVRNYKMSPGDTGMLWFDVMNSQSTTAAAPLLKVTISDSTKATFVNNLAKNPGYINSTTAFVRYSKINGSAIVTAMNTGSAAQQTGITNSYFGPAVGAGVVPFGVNQDTALYVSIPSGAGTGSSVTFTVEVDTANKTSATSSVTFPVTIQ
;
A
#
# COMPACT_ATOMS: atom_id res chain seq x y z
N MET A 1 -7.32 22.80 -5.72
CA MET A 1 -7.59 22.38 -7.12
C MET A 1 -8.12 23.58 -7.89
N THR A 2 -7.38 24.05 -8.88
CA THR A 2 -7.84 25.08 -9.83
C THR A 2 -8.71 24.43 -10.89
N LYS A 3 -10.00 24.80 -10.96
CA LYS A 3 -10.93 24.34 -12.01
C LYS A 3 -10.41 24.75 -13.39
N SER A 4 -10.26 23.79 -14.31
CA SER A 4 -9.95 24.05 -15.71
C SER A 4 -11.17 24.70 -16.38
N THR A 5 -10.98 25.84 -17.06
CA THR A 5 -12.05 26.61 -17.73
C THR A 5 -12.24 26.23 -19.20
N THR A 6 -11.58 25.17 -19.68
CA THR A 6 -11.79 24.61 -21.02
C THR A 6 -12.57 23.32 -20.89
N GLY A 7 -13.90 23.39 -20.97
CA GLY A 7 -14.74 22.19 -20.96
C GLY A 7 -14.38 21.30 -22.15
N ALA A 8 -14.30 19.98 -21.91
CA ALA A 8 -14.07 19.04 -22.99
C ALA A 8 -15.25 19.07 -23.99
N GLU A 9 -14.95 18.84 -25.27
CA GLU A 9 -15.91 18.95 -26.39
C GLU A 9 -17.11 17.99 -26.26
N TYR A 10 -17.03 16.97 -25.41
CA TYR A 10 -18.02 15.90 -25.27
C TYR A 10 -18.95 16.00 -24.05
N CYS A 11 -18.81 17.01 -23.18
CA CYS A 11 -19.61 17.07 -21.97
C CYS A 11 -21.08 17.42 -22.29
N PRO A 12 -22.07 16.59 -21.89
CA PRO A 12 -23.49 16.87 -22.13
C PRO A 12 -23.92 18.16 -21.41
N GLU A 13 -24.62 19.03 -22.13
CA GLU A 13 -25.14 20.30 -21.58
C GLU A 13 -26.19 20.09 -20.48
N SER A 14 -26.96 19.00 -20.58
CA SER A 14 -27.95 18.62 -19.58
C SER A 14 -28.21 17.12 -19.57
N ILE A 15 -28.62 16.62 -18.41
CA ILE A 15 -29.06 15.22 -18.24
C ILE A 15 -30.58 15.24 -18.16
N PRO A 16 -31.29 14.38 -18.91
CA PRO A 16 -32.74 14.27 -18.84
C PRO A 16 -33.22 14.05 -17.40
N ALA A 17 -34.30 14.74 -17.02
CA ALA A 17 -34.92 14.55 -15.71
C ALA A 17 -35.71 13.23 -15.60
N SER A 18 -35.85 12.48 -16.69
CA SER A 18 -36.58 11.21 -16.76
C SER A 18 -35.77 10.18 -17.55
N PRO A 19 -35.90 8.87 -17.26
CA PRO A 19 -35.24 7.83 -18.04
C PRO A 19 -35.62 7.91 -19.52
N VAL A 20 -34.62 7.86 -20.39
CA VAL A 20 -34.74 7.89 -21.85
C VAL A 20 -34.49 6.52 -22.51
N ALA A 21 -33.91 5.58 -21.75
CA ALA A 21 -33.54 4.25 -22.23
C ALA A 21 -33.81 3.16 -21.18
N GLY A 22 -33.55 1.90 -21.54
CA GLY A 22 -33.67 0.75 -20.63
C GLY A 22 -32.56 0.71 -19.56
N THR A 23 -32.53 -0.37 -18.77
CA THR A 23 -31.53 -0.61 -17.72
C THR A 23 -30.29 -1.36 -18.22
N THR A 24 -30.18 -1.54 -19.52
CA THR A 24 -29.06 -2.22 -20.19
C THR A 24 -28.60 -1.38 -21.36
N GLY A 25 -27.29 -1.30 -21.54
CA GLY A 25 -26.62 -0.65 -22.66
C GLY A 25 -25.58 -1.54 -23.30
N GLN A 26 -24.88 -0.97 -24.28
CA GLN A 26 -23.73 -1.59 -24.92
C GLN A 26 -22.52 -0.67 -24.80
N GLY A 27 -21.34 -1.24 -24.63
CA GLY A 27 -20.08 -0.50 -24.56
C GLY A 27 -18.96 -1.24 -25.29
N LEU A 28 -17.82 -0.56 -25.44
CA LEU A 28 -16.55 -1.20 -25.78
C LEU A 28 -15.68 -1.22 -24.52
N ALA A 29 -15.06 -2.36 -24.23
CA ALA A 29 -14.17 -2.53 -23.09
C ALA A 29 -13.10 -3.58 -23.40
N PHE A 30 -11.98 -3.54 -22.67
CA PHE A 30 -11.09 -4.69 -22.54
C PHE A 30 -11.71 -5.69 -21.55
N GLU A 31 -11.57 -7.00 -21.78
CA GLU A 31 -12.09 -7.99 -20.81
C GLU A 31 -11.33 -7.94 -19.47
N LEU A 32 -10.09 -7.46 -19.50
CA LEU A 32 -9.27 -7.22 -18.32
C LEU A 32 -8.31 -6.03 -18.57
N ASP A 33 -7.35 -6.20 -19.48
CA ASP A 33 -6.47 -5.14 -19.96
C ASP A 33 -6.11 -5.40 -21.45
N PRO A 34 -5.51 -4.44 -22.16
CA PRO A 34 -5.16 -4.60 -23.58
C PRO A 34 -4.12 -5.71 -23.85
N MET A 35 -3.17 -5.94 -22.96
CA MET A 35 -2.12 -6.94 -23.13
C MET A 35 -2.70 -8.35 -23.01
N ILE A 36 -3.54 -8.58 -22.01
CA ILE A 36 -4.21 -9.86 -21.79
C ILE A 36 -5.26 -10.08 -22.88
N ALA A 37 -6.09 -9.08 -23.20
CA ALA A 37 -7.06 -9.19 -24.29
C ALA A 37 -6.42 -9.50 -25.65
N SER A 38 -5.18 -9.03 -25.89
CA SER A 38 -4.44 -9.28 -27.13
C SER A 38 -3.61 -10.57 -27.13
N GLY A 39 -3.36 -11.19 -25.97
CA GLY A 39 -2.35 -12.25 -25.84
C GLY A 39 -0.92 -11.77 -26.12
N ASN A 40 -0.69 -10.45 -26.19
CA ASN A 40 0.58 -9.88 -26.63
C ASN A 40 1.29 -9.17 -25.46
N ALA A 41 2.24 -9.88 -24.86
CA ALA A 41 3.07 -9.38 -23.77
C ALA A 41 3.96 -8.18 -24.16
N THR A 42 4.05 -7.83 -25.46
CA THR A 42 4.84 -6.69 -25.95
C THR A 42 3.98 -5.48 -26.33
N LEU A 43 2.65 -5.57 -26.22
CA LEU A 43 1.75 -4.47 -26.56
C LEU A 43 2.04 -3.23 -25.72
N SER A 44 2.23 -2.08 -26.37
CA SER A 44 2.57 -0.80 -25.74
C SER A 44 1.38 0.14 -25.69
N PRO A 45 1.24 0.98 -24.64
CA PRO A 45 0.29 2.09 -24.60
C PRO A 45 0.42 3.10 -25.75
N ALA A 46 1.56 3.16 -26.43
CA ALA A 46 1.72 3.96 -27.65
C ALA A 46 1.18 3.31 -28.93
N SER A 47 0.70 2.06 -28.87
CA SER A 47 0.27 1.33 -30.06
C SER A 47 -1.06 1.85 -30.59
N SER A 48 -1.10 2.24 -31.86
CA SER A 48 -2.36 2.61 -32.53
C SER A 48 -3.35 1.44 -32.68
N LEU A 49 -2.92 0.21 -32.38
CA LEU A 49 -3.73 -1.00 -32.49
C LEU A 49 -4.46 -1.36 -31.20
N ILE A 50 -4.28 -0.62 -30.10
CA ILE A 50 -4.88 -0.94 -28.78
C ILE A 50 -6.40 -1.13 -28.89
N GLY A 51 -7.09 -0.23 -29.59
CA GLY A 51 -8.54 -0.29 -29.77
C GLY A 51 -9.04 -1.58 -30.45
N ASN A 52 -8.21 -2.29 -31.22
CA ASN A 52 -8.58 -3.53 -31.89
C ASN A 52 -8.77 -4.70 -30.91
N TYR A 53 -8.30 -4.57 -29.67
CA TYR A 53 -8.41 -5.59 -28.63
C TYR A 53 -9.58 -5.33 -27.68
N THR A 54 -10.42 -4.33 -27.97
CA THR A 54 -11.68 -4.13 -27.28
C THR A 54 -12.73 -5.11 -27.77
N SER A 55 -13.69 -5.42 -26.90
CA SER A 55 -14.85 -6.24 -27.23
C SER A 55 -16.14 -5.49 -26.90
N SER A 56 -17.23 -5.85 -27.60
CA SER A 56 -18.55 -5.33 -27.25
C SER A 56 -19.03 -6.00 -25.97
N VAL A 57 -19.37 -5.19 -24.97
CA VAL A 57 -19.83 -5.66 -23.65
C VAL A 57 -21.22 -5.11 -23.35
N SER A 58 -21.99 -5.88 -22.58
CA SER A 58 -23.27 -5.42 -22.05
C SER A 58 -23.06 -4.62 -20.77
N LEU A 59 -23.61 -3.42 -20.73
CA LEU A 59 -23.59 -2.53 -19.57
C LEU A 59 -24.91 -2.72 -18.81
N ALA A 60 -24.92 -3.65 -17.86
CA ALA A 60 -26.10 -3.96 -17.04
C ALA A 60 -26.28 -2.98 -15.87
N ASN A 61 -27.50 -2.92 -15.32
CA ASN A 61 -27.87 -2.14 -14.14
C ASN A 61 -27.78 -0.61 -14.32
N LEU A 62 -27.98 -0.12 -15.53
CA LEU A 62 -28.13 1.32 -15.79
C LEU A 62 -29.46 1.82 -15.22
N GLN A 63 -29.51 3.10 -14.84
CA GLN A 63 -30.74 3.76 -14.40
C GLN A 63 -31.58 4.32 -15.57
N GLY A 64 -31.08 4.24 -16.81
CA GLY A 64 -31.80 4.62 -18.02
C GLY A 64 -31.79 6.12 -18.36
N TYR A 65 -30.97 6.94 -17.68
CA TYR A 65 -30.86 8.39 -17.95
C TYR A 65 -29.99 8.73 -19.17
N GLY A 66 -29.59 7.73 -19.96
CA GLY A 66 -28.69 7.90 -21.10
C GLY A 66 -27.25 8.18 -20.71
N ASN A 67 -26.87 8.05 -19.45
CA ASN A 67 -25.49 8.18 -18.95
C ASN A 67 -25.06 6.94 -18.17
N LEU A 68 -23.78 6.88 -17.78
CA LEU A 68 -23.20 5.78 -17.01
C LEU A 68 -23.53 5.88 -15.51
N LYS A 69 -24.82 6.01 -15.22
CA LYS A 69 -25.41 6.03 -13.87
C LYS A 69 -26.08 4.69 -13.60
N GLY A 70 -25.71 4.03 -12.50
CA GLY A 70 -26.07 2.63 -12.26
C GLY A 70 -26.65 2.35 -10.89
N THR A 71 -27.08 1.10 -10.69
CA THR A 71 -27.47 0.60 -9.36
C THR A 71 -26.26 0.49 -8.43
N TYR A 72 -25.12 0.05 -8.97
CA TYR A 72 -23.94 -0.27 -8.17
C TYR A 72 -22.83 0.77 -8.25
N VAL A 73 -22.66 1.41 -9.41
CA VAL A 73 -21.64 2.42 -9.68
C VAL A 73 -22.22 3.58 -10.48
N ASP A 74 -21.73 4.78 -10.20
CA ASP A 74 -21.97 5.99 -10.98
C ASP A 74 -20.61 6.49 -11.50
N VAL A 75 -20.52 6.76 -12.80
CA VAL A 75 -19.28 7.23 -13.42
C VAL A 75 -19.44 8.68 -13.87
N ILE A 76 -18.53 9.53 -13.40
CA ILE A 76 -18.38 10.94 -13.80
C ILE A 76 -16.96 11.19 -14.30
N SER A 77 -16.71 12.39 -14.84
CA SER A 77 -15.42 12.75 -15.43
C SER A 77 -14.95 14.13 -14.96
N ASP A 78 -13.69 14.23 -14.52
CA ASP A 78 -13.06 15.51 -14.18
C ASP A 78 -12.98 16.45 -15.39
N LYS A 79 -12.89 15.89 -16.60
CA LYS A 79 -12.92 16.63 -17.87
C LYS A 79 -14.25 17.38 -18.09
N CYS A 80 -15.29 16.93 -17.40
CA CYS A 80 -16.62 17.54 -17.37
C CYS A 80 -16.95 18.19 -16.03
N ASN A 81 -15.93 18.68 -15.31
CA ASN A 81 -16.09 19.32 -14.00
C ASN A 81 -16.81 18.43 -12.99
N GLU A 82 -16.39 17.16 -12.90
CA GLU A 82 -17.00 16.14 -12.03
C GLU A 82 -18.49 15.91 -12.35
N SER A 83 -18.84 16.00 -13.63
CA SER A 83 -20.17 15.66 -14.18
C SER A 83 -20.07 14.43 -15.11
N TYR A 84 -21.21 13.92 -15.54
CA TYR A 84 -21.27 12.83 -16.52
C TYR A 84 -20.67 13.29 -17.85
N GLY A 85 -19.70 12.57 -18.40
CA GLY A 85 -19.12 12.84 -19.72
C GLY A 85 -19.76 12.01 -20.84
N SER A 86 -20.16 10.78 -20.55
CA SER A 86 -20.83 9.87 -21.48
C SER A 86 -22.33 10.10 -21.55
N TYR A 87 -22.86 10.23 -22.77
CA TYR A 87 -24.30 10.35 -23.03
C TYR A 87 -24.73 9.57 -24.29
N SER A 88 -25.87 8.89 -24.22
CA SER A 88 -26.51 8.15 -25.31
C SER A 88 -28.00 7.88 -25.03
N ASP A 89 -28.90 8.41 -25.86
CA ASP A 89 -30.36 8.17 -25.76
C ASP A 89 -30.75 6.70 -25.98
N SER A 90 -29.88 5.91 -26.60
CA SER A 90 -30.09 4.48 -26.88
C SER A 90 -29.29 3.56 -25.96
N ASN A 91 -28.61 4.10 -24.95
CA ASN A 91 -27.59 3.41 -24.15
C ASN A 91 -26.49 2.71 -25.00
N ASP A 92 -26.14 3.29 -26.14
CA ASP A 92 -25.00 2.85 -26.94
C ASP A 92 -23.78 3.71 -26.61
N PHE A 93 -22.87 3.16 -25.81
CA PHE A 93 -21.64 3.77 -25.31
C PHE A 93 -20.40 3.11 -25.94
N ARG A 94 -20.48 2.68 -27.20
CA ARG A 94 -19.35 2.06 -27.92
C ARG A 94 -18.37 3.13 -28.43
N TYR A 95 -17.67 3.78 -27.51
CA TYR A 95 -16.62 4.74 -27.83
C TYR A 95 -15.31 4.02 -28.18
N PRO A 96 -14.56 4.46 -29.21
CA PRO A 96 -13.23 3.91 -29.49
C PRO A 96 -12.24 4.30 -28.38
N HIS A 97 -11.16 3.54 -28.18
CA HIS A 97 -10.11 3.85 -27.18
C HIS A 97 -9.49 5.26 -27.32
N SER A 98 -9.49 5.82 -28.53
CA SER A 98 -9.02 7.19 -28.77
C SER A 98 -9.95 8.29 -28.22
N ASP A 99 -11.12 7.93 -27.68
CA ASP A 99 -12.08 8.82 -27.06
C ASP A 99 -11.96 8.72 -25.54
N GLU A 100 -11.82 9.85 -24.83
CA GLU A 100 -11.66 9.86 -23.36
C GLU A 100 -12.87 9.22 -22.63
N ARG A 101 -14.05 9.15 -23.27
CA ARG A 101 -15.23 8.48 -22.73
C ARG A 101 -15.08 6.95 -22.68
N PHE A 102 -14.11 6.37 -23.38
CA PHE A 102 -13.79 4.95 -23.27
C PHE A 102 -13.41 4.58 -21.82
N ALA A 103 -12.61 5.41 -21.14
CA ALA A 103 -12.24 5.20 -19.73
C ALA A 103 -13.46 5.22 -18.80
N GLU A 104 -14.49 5.99 -19.12
CA GLU A 104 -15.75 6.01 -18.38
C GLU A 104 -16.49 4.66 -18.52
N VAL A 105 -16.54 4.12 -19.75
CA VAL A 105 -17.17 2.83 -20.03
C VAL A 105 -16.44 1.68 -19.35
N MET A 106 -15.10 1.65 -19.41
CA MET A 106 -14.28 0.69 -18.67
C MET A 106 -14.58 0.71 -17.17
N SER A 107 -14.57 1.93 -16.58
CA SER A 107 -14.85 2.14 -15.16
C SER A 107 -16.24 1.60 -14.80
N TYR A 108 -17.27 1.92 -15.59
CA TYR A 108 -18.63 1.43 -15.35
C TYR A 108 -18.71 -0.09 -15.45
N TYR A 109 -18.19 -0.67 -16.53
CA TYR A 109 -18.31 -2.09 -16.83
C TYR A 109 -17.68 -2.96 -15.72
N HIS A 110 -16.41 -2.70 -15.39
CA HIS A 110 -15.70 -3.47 -14.37
C HIS A 110 -16.20 -3.13 -12.96
N GLY A 111 -16.47 -1.86 -12.67
CA GLY A 111 -16.98 -1.47 -11.35
C GLY A 111 -18.35 -2.07 -11.05
N ASN A 112 -19.26 -2.05 -12.02
CA ASN A 112 -20.57 -2.69 -11.90
C ASN A 112 -20.45 -4.21 -11.74
N ARG A 113 -19.58 -4.87 -12.50
CA ARG A 113 -19.32 -6.32 -12.41
C ARG A 113 -18.81 -6.69 -11.01
N PHE A 114 -17.80 -6.00 -10.50
CA PHE A 114 -17.24 -6.26 -9.17
C PHE A 114 -18.26 -6.07 -8.05
N ARG A 115 -19.03 -4.97 -8.11
CA ARG A 115 -20.08 -4.69 -7.12
C ARG A 115 -21.25 -5.67 -7.20
N SER A 116 -21.59 -6.14 -8.39
CA SER A 116 -22.60 -7.21 -8.56
C SER A 116 -22.14 -8.50 -7.91
N GLU A 117 -20.84 -8.84 -8.00
CA GLU A 117 -20.25 -10.00 -7.32
C GLU A 117 -20.28 -9.82 -5.79
N LEU A 118 -19.97 -8.62 -5.27
CA LEU A 118 -20.10 -8.30 -3.85
C LEU A 118 -21.55 -8.40 -3.35
N ALA A 119 -22.53 -7.94 -4.15
CA ALA A 119 -23.95 -8.11 -3.85
C ALA A 119 -24.33 -9.59 -3.79
N ALA A 120 -23.90 -10.37 -4.79
CA ALA A 120 -24.15 -11.80 -4.85
C ALA A 120 -23.45 -12.59 -3.72
N SER A 121 -22.35 -12.09 -3.17
CA SER A 121 -21.68 -12.67 -2.00
C SER A 121 -22.27 -12.24 -0.66
N SER A 122 -23.28 -11.35 -0.65
CA SER A 122 -23.77 -10.69 0.58
C SER A 122 -22.70 -9.85 1.28
N SER A 123 -21.75 -9.31 0.52
CA SER A 123 -20.62 -8.49 0.99
C SER A 123 -20.62 -7.09 0.39
N LEU A 124 -21.78 -6.61 -0.08
CA LEU A 124 -21.92 -5.30 -0.72
C LEU A 124 -21.61 -4.16 0.26
N LEU A 125 -20.40 -3.63 0.13
CA LEU A 125 -19.88 -2.52 0.94
C LEU A 125 -19.20 -1.50 0.03
N PRO A 126 -19.48 -0.19 0.18
CA PRO A 126 -20.67 0.38 0.81
C PRO A 126 -21.98 -0.19 0.27
N ALA A 127 -23.07 -0.11 1.02
CA ALA A 127 -24.40 -0.49 0.50
C ALA A 127 -24.91 0.49 -0.58
N SER A 128 -24.47 1.75 -0.54
CA SER A 128 -24.81 2.77 -1.54
C SER A 128 -24.03 2.58 -2.84
N THR A 129 -24.48 3.24 -3.90
CA THR A 129 -23.74 3.37 -5.17
C THR A 129 -22.33 3.89 -4.93
N PHE A 130 -21.36 3.32 -5.64
CA PHE A 130 -19.96 3.73 -5.60
C PHE A 130 -19.69 4.79 -6.65
N LEU A 131 -19.12 5.94 -6.27
CA LEU A 131 -18.75 6.99 -7.22
C LEU A 131 -17.39 6.67 -7.83
N MET A 132 -17.30 6.72 -9.17
CA MET A 132 -16.05 6.58 -9.91
C MET A 132 -15.83 7.83 -10.75
N ILE A 133 -14.69 8.48 -10.54
CA ILE A 133 -14.24 9.62 -11.31
C ILE A 133 -13.23 9.08 -12.34
N ALA A 134 -13.72 8.88 -13.55
CA ALA A 134 -12.88 8.59 -14.70
C ALA A 134 -12.15 9.87 -15.15
N ASN A 135 -11.03 9.71 -15.86
CA ASN A 135 -10.22 10.83 -16.34
C ASN A 135 -9.83 11.83 -15.22
N CYS A 136 -9.69 11.32 -14.00
CA CYS A 136 -9.36 12.11 -12.82
C CYS A 136 -8.06 12.87 -13.07
N ASN A 137 -7.95 14.12 -12.61
CA ASN A 137 -6.79 14.95 -12.89
C ASN A 137 -5.56 14.60 -12.02
N VAL A 138 -5.18 13.32 -12.07
CA VAL A 138 -4.10 12.69 -11.32
C VAL A 138 -3.23 11.96 -12.32
N LYS A 139 -1.93 12.24 -12.27
CA LYS A 139 -0.95 11.67 -13.17
C LYS A 139 -0.34 10.43 -12.55
N ASP A 140 -0.17 9.39 -13.36
CA ASP A 140 0.55 8.16 -13.02
C ASP A 140 0.04 7.50 -11.73
N ASN A 141 -1.26 7.61 -11.45
CA ASN A 141 -1.86 6.96 -10.30
C ASN A 141 -3.36 6.73 -10.45
N ALA A 142 -3.88 5.77 -9.70
CA ALA A 142 -5.28 5.65 -9.32
C ALA A 142 -5.35 5.63 -7.78
N TYR A 143 -6.51 5.94 -7.20
CA TYR A 143 -6.71 5.74 -5.77
C TYR A 143 -8.19 5.67 -5.39
N TYR A 144 -8.48 4.97 -4.30
CA TYR A 144 -9.67 5.17 -3.50
C TYR A 144 -9.50 6.32 -2.50
N SER A 145 -10.51 7.19 -2.42
CA SER A 145 -10.62 8.18 -1.35
C SER A 145 -11.78 7.83 -0.41
N PRO A 146 -11.53 7.70 0.92
CA PRO A 146 -12.62 7.64 1.90
C PRO A 146 -13.40 8.96 1.94
N PRO A 147 -14.59 9.00 2.56
CA PRO A 147 -15.35 10.24 2.69
C PRO A 147 -14.55 11.29 3.47
N TYR A 148 -14.59 12.52 2.98
CA TYR A 148 -13.98 13.67 3.66
C TYR A 148 -14.94 14.86 3.65
N GLY A 149 -15.35 15.30 4.84
CA GLY A 149 -16.36 16.35 4.98
C GLY A 149 -17.69 15.93 4.34
N SER A 150 -18.16 16.71 3.36
CA SER A 150 -19.39 16.42 2.61
C SER A 150 -19.17 15.61 1.33
N GLN A 151 -17.92 15.30 0.98
CA GLN A 151 -17.62 14.50 -0.22
C GLN A 151 -17.88 13.02 0.08
N PRO A 152 -18.67 12.32 -0.75
CA PRO A 152 -18.81 10.87 -0.64
C PRO A 152 -17.47 10.17 -0.92
N PRO A 153 -17.30 8.90 -0.52
CA PRO A 153 -16.16 8.12 -1.00
C PRO A 153 -16.19 8.00 -2.52
N PHE A 154 -15.01 8.00 -3.15
CA PHE A 154 -14.90 7.89 -4.61
C PHE A 154 -13.64 7.16 -5.03
N LEU A 155 -13.67 6.58 -6.22
CA LEU A 155 -12.48 6.15 -6.97
C LEU A 155 -12.03 7.28 -7.88
N CYS A 156 -10.73 7.53 -7.94
CA CYS A 156 -10.10 8.43 -8.89
C CYS A 156 -9.23 7.60 -9.84
N MET A 157 -9.60 7.57 -11.12
CA MET A 157 -8.84 6.88 -12.15
C MET A 157 -8.05 7.91 -12.97
N GLY A 158 -6.75 7.99 -12.69
CA GLY A 158 -5.87 8.95 -13.35
C GLY A 158 -5.48 8.56 -14.77
N TYR A 159 -4.48 9.28 -15.30
CA TYR A 159 -3.96 9.12 -16.65
C TYR A 159 -2.43 9.04 -16.68
N SER A 160 -1.91 8.49 -17.77
CA SER A 160 -0.47 8.45 -18.02
C SER A 160 0.09 9.85 -18.24
N SER A 161 1.18 10.21 -17.55
CA SER A 161 1.90 11.45 -17.85
C SER A 161 2.72 11.38 -19.14
N THR A 162 2.97 10.18 -19.66
CA THR A 162 3.91 9.96 -20.78
C THR A 162 3.21 9.60 -22.09
N TYR A 163 2.10 8.89 -22.04
CA TYR A 163 1.33 8.53 -23.23
C TYR A 163 0.19 9.53 -23.48
N SER A 164 -0.65 9.25 -24.48
CA SER A 164 -1.80 10.11 -24.79
C SER A 164 -2.67 10.27 -23.54
N ALA A 165 -3.37 11.42 -23.43
CA ALA A 165 -4.31 11.65 -22.34
C ALA A 165 -5.47 10.63 -22.30
N THR A 166 -5.67 9.86 -23.39
CA THR A 166 -6.63 8.76 -23.49
C THR A 166 -6.10 7.45 -22.90
N THR A 167 -4.80 7.35 -22.61
CA THR A 167 -4.22 6.22 -21.88
C THR A 167 -4.50 6.42 -20.40
N SER A 168 -5.42 5.63 -19.85
CA SER A 168 -5.92 5.77 -18.49
C SER A 168 -5.62 4.53 -17.65
N PHE A 169 -5.54 4.71 -16.34
CA PHE A 169 -5.54 3.60 -15.40
C PHE A 169 -6.86 2.81 -15.44
N SER A 170 -7.95 3.40 -15.96
CA SER A 170 -9.20 2.69 -16.24
C SER A 170 -9.07 1.63 -17.36
N ASP A 171 -8.04 1.67 -18.19
CA ASP A 171 -7.82 0.67 -19.24
C ASP A 171 -7.45 -0.71 -18.65
N ASP A 172 -7.15 -0.78 -17.35
CA ASP A 172 -6.79 -1.99 -16.61
C ASP A 172 -7.81 -2.29 -15.50
N ALA A 173 -8.58 -3.35 -15.70
CA ALA A 173 -9.60 -3.80 -14.78
C ALA A 173 -9.04 -4.24 -13.42
N GLU A 174 -7.79 -4.72 -13.36
CA GLU A 174 -7.18 -5.12 -12.09
C GLU A 174 -6.94 -3.91 -11.19
N VAL A 175 -6.56 -2.76 -11.76
CA VAL A 175 -6.49 -1.50 -11.01
C VAL A 175 -7.87 -1.10 -10.50
N ILE A 176 -8.91 -1.18 -11.34
CA ILE A 176 -10.28 -0.87 -10.91
C ILE A 176 -10.69 -1.76 -9.73
N TYR A 177 -10.44 -3.07 -9.80
CA TYR A 177 -10.77 -4.00 -8.72
C TYR A 177 -9.96 -3.74 -7.46
N HIS A 178 -8.65 -3.49 -7.60
CA HIS A 178 -7.74 -3.15 -6.50
C HIS A 178 -8.25 -1.91 -5.74
N GLU A 179 -8.50 -0.81 -6.46
CA GLU A 179 -8.95 0.43 -5.84
C GLU A 179 -10.33 0.29 -5.20
N MET A 180 -11.26 -0.40 -5.86
CA MET A 180 -12.58 -0.64 -5.26
C MET A 180 -12.49 -1.50 -4.00
N GLN A 181 -11.54 -2.44 -3.95
CA GLN A 181 -11.33 -3.27 -2.78
C GLN A 181 -10.82 -2.47 -1.58
N HIS A 182 -10.05 -1.38 -1.76
CA HIS A 182 -9.77 -0.46 -0.65
C HIS A 182 -11.04 0.12 -0.03
N GLY A 183 -12.02 0.50 -0.86
CA GLY A 183 -13.31 0.97 -0.37
C GLY A 183 -14.08 -0.10 0.40
N VAL A 184 -14.06 -1.35 -0.08
CA VAL A 184 -14.65 -2.48 0.63
C VAL A 184 -13.94 -2.71 1.98
N THR A 185 -12.61 -2.70 2.00
CA THR A 185 -11.79 -2.90 3.20
C THR A 185 -12.08 -1.82 4.24
N GLY A 186 -12.09 -0.54 3.85
CA GLY A 186 -12.42 0.58 4.72
C GLY A 186 -13.82 0.46 5.31
N HIS A 187 -14.83 0.17 4.48
CA HIS A 187 -16.21 -0.02 4.96
C HIS A 187 -16.39 -1.25 5.86
N ALA A 188 -15.68 -2.35 5.59
CA ALA A 188 -15.73 -3.57 6.40
C ALA A 188 -15.04 -3.37 7.75
N TYR A 189 -13.96 -2.59 7.78
CA TYR A 189 -13.21 -2.32 9.00
C TYR A 189 -13.87 -1.21 9.83
N SER A 190 -13.87 0.02 9.34
CA SER A 190 -14.44 1.19 10.01
C SER A 190 -14.39 2.40 9.08
N MET A 191 -15.48 3.17 8.98
CA MET A 191 -15.50 4.40 8.16
C MET A 191 -14.79 5.59 8.80
N SER A 192 -14.51 5.51 10.11
CA SER A 192 -13.79 6.55 10.84
C SER A 192 -12.30 6.24 11.03
N GLU A 193 -11.87 5.06 10.63
CA GLU A 193 -10.49 4.59 10.79
C GLU A 193 -9.97 4.09 9.44
N ASP A 194 -8.70 4.27 9.20
CA ASP A 194 -8.07 3.94 7.92
C ASP A 194 -6.90 3.01 8.22
N PHE A 195 -6.86 1.85 7.56
CA PHE A 195 -5.75 0.89 7.68
C PHE A 195 -4.40 1.55 7.40
N ASN A 196 -4.38 2.51 6.47
CA ASN A 196 -3.16 3.23 6.09
C ASN A 196 -2.80 4.33 7.11
N LYS A 197 -3.64 4.59 8.13
CA LYS A 197 -3.42 5.60 9.17
C LYS A 197 -3.21 5.02 10.57
N LEU A 198 -3.25 3.71 10.74
CA LEU A 198 -2.84 3.07 12.00
C LEU A 198 -1.35 3.34 12.25
N ASN A 199 -0.93 3.36 13.52
CA ASN A 199 0.46 3.66 13.92
C ASN A 199 1.52 2.67 13.40
N PHE A 200 1.15 1.49 12.89
CA PHE A 200 2.06 0.55 12.21
C PHE A 200 1.53 0.24 10.81
N ASP A 201 2.45 0.10 9.86
CA ASP A 201 2.14 -0.02 8.42
C ASP A 201 1.70 -1.44 8.02
N GLU A 202 1.65 -2.38 8.97
CA GLU A 202 1.21 -3.77 8.70
C GLU A 202 -0.26 -3.79 8.26
N ALA A 203 -1.11 -2.97 8.86
CA ALA A 203 -2.50 -2.81 8.43
C ALA A 203 -2.62 -2.23 7.03
N GLY A 204 -1.83 -1.21 6.70
CA GLY A 204 -1.79 -0.66 5.34
C GLY A 204 -1.24 -1.65 4.33
N THR A 205 -0.21 -2.41 4.69
CA THR A 205 0.33 -3.50 3.87
C THR A 205 -0.72 -4.58 3.61
N MET A 206 -1.52 -4.95 4.60
CA MET A 206 -2.65 -5.86 4.42
C MET A 206 -3.73 -5.27 3.53
N ASN A 207 -4.00 -3.97 3.64
CA ASN A 207 -4.95 -3.28 2.77
C ASN A 207 -4.59 -3.46 1.29
N GLU A 208 -3.33 -3.17 0.94
CA GLU A 208 -2.77 -3.38 -0.40
C GLU A 208 -2.83 -4.86 -0.83
N ALA A 209 -2.38 -5.76 0.04
CA ALA A 209 -2.32 -7.18 -0.26
C ALA A 209 -3.70 -7.80 -0.52
N ILE A 210 -4.71 -7.34 0.21
CA ILE A 210 -6.10 -7.76 0.02
C ILE A 210 -6.64 -7.22 -1.31
N SER A 211 -6.33 -5.96 -1.64
CA SER A 211 -6.68 -5.35 -2.93
C SER A 211 -6.08 -6.10 -4.11
N ASP A 212 -4.77 -6.40 -4.07
CA ASP A 212 -4.06 -7.20 -5.07
C ASP A 212 -4.65 -8.60 -5.19
N PHE A 213 -4.86 -9.28 -4.05
CA PHE A 213 -5.43 -10.61 -4.03
C PHE A 213 -6.80 -10.66 -4.71
N VAL A 214 -7.69 -9.72 -4.38
CA VAL A 214 -9.03 -9.68 -4.96
C VAL A 214 -8.98 -9.39 -6.46
N ALA A 215 -8.12 -8.47 -6.89
CA ALA A 215 -7.93 -8.19 -8.30
C ALA A 215 -7.43 -9.41 -9.09
N LEU A 216 -6.36 -10.06 -8.61
CA LEU A 216 -5.82 -11.30 -9.19
C LEU A 216 -6.85 -12.43 -9.23
N MET A 217 -7.60 -12.62 -8.14
CA MET A 217 -8.64 -13.64 -8.09
C MET A 217 -9.77 -13.34 -9.10
N GLN A 218 -10.14 -12.07 -9.28
CA GLN A 218 -11.16 -11.70 -10.27
C GLN A 218 -10.67 -11.94 -11.70
N SER A 219 -9.40 -11.64 -11.98
CA SER A 219 -8.79 -11.77 -13.31
C SER A 219 -8.41 -13.18 -13.72
N ASP A 220 -8.19 -14.09 -12.77
CA ASP A 220 -7.65 -15.44 -13.01
C ASP A 220 -8.36 -16.24 -14.13
N ALA A 221 -9.67 -16.05 -14.32
CA ALA A 221 -10.44 -16.77 -15.35
C ALA A 221 -10.33 -16.15 -16.76
N ALA A 222 -9.86 -14.90 -16.86
CA ALA A 222 -9.74 -14.15 -18.11
C ALA A 222 -8.32 -14.20 -18.71
N LEU A 223 -7.39 -14.90 -18.04
CA LEU A 223 -5.99 -14.96 -18.45
C LEU A 223 -5.80 -15.83 -19.68
N VAL A 224 -4.94 -15.36 -20.58
CA VAL A 224 -4.50 -16.09 -21.77
C VAL A 224 -2.99 -16.29 -21.73
N SER A 225 -2.48 -17.36 -22.34
CA SER A 225 -1.03 -17.51 -22.51
C SER A 225 -0.45 -16.31 -23.29
N PRO A 226 0.72 -15.74 -22.92
CA PRO A 226 1.72 -16.25 -21.96
C PRO A 226 1.59 -15.65 -20.54
N PHE A 227 0.44 -15.07 -20.19
CA PHE A 227 0.21 -14.46 -18.89
C PHE A 227 -0.03 -15.55 -17.83
N ALA A 228 0.54 -15.34 -16.65
CA ALA A 228 0.36 -16.15 -15.45
C ALA A 228 -0.67 -15.48 -14.54
N ASN A 229 -1.28 -16.28 -13.67
CA ASN A 229 -2.29 -15.78 -12.73
C ASN A 229 -1.75 -15.08 -11.49
N THR A 230 -0.43 -14.95 -11.42
CA THR A 230 0.27 -14.13 -10.44
C THR A 230 0.70 -12.77 -11.03
N ASP A 231 0.39 -12.51 -12.30
CA ASP A 231 0.72 -11.26 -12.97
C ASP A 231 -0.31 -10.18 -12.64
N PHE A 232 0.09 -9.20 -11.83
CA PHE A 232 -0.74 -8.05 -11.49
C PHE A 232 -0.46 -6.84 -12.38
N SER A 233 -1.55 -6.25 -12.89
CA SER A 233 -1.73 -4.98 -13.59
C SER A 233 -0.57 -4.58 -14.49
N ARG A 234 -0.23 -5.44 -15.45
CA ARG A 234 0.90 -5.23 -16.37
C ARG A 234 0.72 -4.02 -17.29
N TRP A 235 -0.52 -3.57 -17.49
CA TRP A 235 -0.82 -2.42 -18.32
C TRP A 235 -0.54 -1.10 -17.62
N SER A 236 -1.11 -0.92 -16.42
CA SER A 236 -1.05 0.33 -15.67
C SER A 236 0.18 0.45 -14.79
N LEU A 237 0.81 -0.68 -14.44
CA LEU A 237 1.98 -0.65 -13.59
C LEU A 237 3.28 -0.61 -14.39
N GLY A 238 4.12 0.33 -14.01
CA GLY A 238 5.33 0.73 -14.72
C GLY A 238 5.27 2.22 -14.88
N GLN A 239 6.29 2.96 -14.41
CA GLN A 239 6.48 4.29 -14.97
C GLN A 239 6.47 4.10 -16.48
N PHE A 240 5.60 4.84 -17.14
CA PHE A 240 5.48 4.88 -18.58
C PHE A 240 6.76 5.50 -19.20
N PHE A 241 7.95 5.06 -18.80
CA PHE A 241 9.20 5.59 -19.29
C PHE A 241 9.34 5.29 -20.77
N SER A 242 9.69 6.33 -21.50
CA SER A 242 10.17 6.21 -22.86
C SER A 242 11.38 5.25 -22.87
N THR A 243 11.20 4.10 -23.52
CA THR A 243 12.21 3.06 -23.83
C THR A 243 12.40 1.93 -22.78
N ASN A 244 11.75 0.80 -23.04
CA ASN A 244 12.17 -0.58 -22.71
C ASN A 244 12.56 -0.95 -21.26
N SER A 245 12.10 -0.25 -20.22
CA SER A 245 12.27 -0.71 -18.83
C SER A 245 10.95 -0.75 -18.07
N GLU A 246 10.66 -1.95 -17.55
CA GLU A 246 9.97 -2.18 -16.27
C GLU A 246 8.45 -1.90 -16.27
N ARG A 247 7.67 -2.97 -16.45
CA ARG A 247 6.22 -3.00 -16.16
C ARG A 247 5.98 -3.79 -14.87
N GLY A 248 5.06 -3.36 -14.02
CA GLY A 248 4.72 -3.91 -12.70
C GLY A 248 4.95 -2.91 -11.55
N ALA A 249 4.07 -2.90 -10.53
CA ALA A 249 4.24 -2.14 -9.28
C ALA A 249 5.37 -2.77 -8.49
N SER A 250 5.56 -4.06 -8.72
CA SER A 250 6.70 -4.86 -8.30
C SER A 250 7.81 -4.67 -9.33
N LYS A 251 8.86 -3.94 -8.97
CA LYS A 251 10.07 -3.78 -9.79
C LYS A 251 10.57 -5.13 -10.33
N CYS A 252 10.61 -5.26 -11.66
CA CYS A 252 11.02 -6.44 -12.46
C CYS A 252 10.19 -7.72 -12.23
N PRO A 253 9.19 -8.01 -13.07
CA PRO A 253 8.59 -9.34 -13.15
C PRO A 253 9.55 -10.28 -13.90
N LEU A 254 10.57 -10.79 -13.19
CA LEU A 254 11.53 -11.76 -13.76
C LEU A 254 10.94 -13.17 -13.94
N TRP A 255 9.64 -13.36 -13.76
CA TRP A 255 9.03 -14.68 -13.60
C TRP A 255 8.65 -15.36 -14.92
N ALA A 256 8.58 -14.62 -16.03
CA ALA A 256 8.31 -15.21 -17.33
C ALA A 256 9.62 -15.65 -18.01
N ALA A 257 9.86 -16.97 -18.07
CA ALA A 257 11.00 -17.57 -18.78
C ALA A 257 11.09 -17.19 -20.28
N GLY A 258 10.06 -16.52 -20.82
CA GLY A 258 10.01 -15.94 -22.17
C GLY A 258 10.09 -14.41 -22.26
N TYR A 259 10.30 -13.67 -21.17
CA TYR A 259 10.40 -12.21 -21.21
C TYR A 259 11.76 -11.77 -21.78
N SER A 260 11.86 -11.74 -23.12
CA SER A 260 13.06 -11.38 -23.86
C SER A 260 13.45 -9.90 -23.76
N GLY A 261 12.60 -9.08 -23.13
CA GLY A 261 12.81 -7.63 -22.99
C GLY A 261 13.97 -7.25 -22.09
N GLY A 262 14.33 -8.10 -21.11
CA GLY A 262 15.39 -7.83 -20.15
C GLY A 262 15.08 -6.60 -19.28
N CYS A 263 15.40 -6.67 -17.99
CA CYS A 263 15.54 -5.46 -17.20
C CYS A 263 16.82 -4.74 -17.67
N THR A 264 16.86 -4.18 -18.88
CA THR A 264 18.08 -3.65 -19.52
C THR A 264 18.62 -2.37 -18.90
N TYR A 265 17.87 -1.71 -18.03
CA TYR A 265 18.42 -0.69 -17.11
C TYR A 265 19.23 -1.31 -15.94
N PHE A 266 19.10 -2.63 -15.74
CA PHE A 266 20.07 -3.51 -15.05
C PHE A 266 20.97 -4.20 -16.09
N ASN A 267 21.54 -3.38 -16.97
CA ASN A 267 22.24 -3.70 -18.21
C ASN A 267 23.12 -4.99 -18.16
N LYS A 268 22.94 -5.85 -19.18
CA LYS A 268 23.77 -7.03 -19.50
C LYS A 268 25.27 -6.74 -19.63
N SER A 269 25.66 -5.48 -19.89
CA SER A 269 27.07 -5.05 -19.88
C SER A 269 27.48 -4.27 -18.64
N ALA A 270 26.54 -3.88 -17.76
CA ALA A 270 26.83 -3.30 -16.45
C ALA A 270 26.87 -4.39 -15.37
N SER A 271 27.51 -5.53 -15.60
CA SER A 271 27.77 -6.55 -14.56
C SER A 271 26.56 -7.00 -13.71
N GLY A 272 25.32 -6.75 -14.12
CA GLY A 272 24.12 -7.08 -13.33
C GLY A 272 23.72 -8.52 -13.55
N PHE A 273 23.69 -9.29 -12.45
CA PHE A 273 23.47 -10.74 -12.37
C PHE A 273 24.56 -11.63 -12.97
N SER A 274 25.71 -11.62 -12.29
CA SER A 274 26.54 -12.82 -12.15
C SER A 274 26.51 -13.25 -10.68
N SER A 275 27.09 -14.40 -10.33
CA SER A 275 27.37 -14.81 -8.94
C SER A 275 28.16 -13.76 -8.12
N LEU A 276 28.57 -12.64 -8.74
CA LEU A 276 29.29 -11.54 -8.13
C LEU A 276 28.43 -10.28 -7.88
N ASN A 277 27.22 -10.12 -8.47
CA ASN A 277 26.42 -8.89 -8.30
C ASN A 277 24.98 -9.14 -7.81
N ARG A 278 24.61 -8.39 -6.77
CA ARG A 278 23.82 -8.81 -5.61
C ARG A 278 22.51 -8.03 -5.45
N TYR A 279 21.59 -8.11 -6.40
CA TYR A 279 20.25 -7.54 -6.24
C TYR A 279 19.26 -8.63 -5.80
N VAL A 280 18.55 -8.40 -4.69
CA VAL A 280 17.45 -9.27 -4.24
C VAL A 280 16.18 -8.83 -4.94
N SER A 281 15.52 -9.79 -5.56
CA SER A 281 14.11 -9.68 -5.95
C SER A 281 13.27 -10.01 -4.72
N PHE A 282 12.32 -9.14 -4.37
CA PHE A 282 11.35 -9.35 -3.29
C PHE A 282 10.20 -10.29 -3.75
N SER A 283 10.51 -11.28 -4.58
CA SER A 283 9.57 -12.24 -5.15
C SER A 283 9.99 -13.65 -4.74
N TYR A 284 9.04 -14.50 -4.34
CA TYR A 284 9.23 -15.95 -4.44
C TYR A 284 9.38 -16.34 -5.93
N PRO A 285 9.87 -17.55 -6.27
CA PRO A 285 9.96 -18.03 -7.65
C PRO A 285 8.62 -18.01 -8.42
N ASP A 286 7.49 -17.86 -7.72
CA ASP A 286 6.13 -17.80 -8.23
C ASP A 286 5.60 -16.37 -8.51
N GLY A 287 6.36 -15.32 -8.14
CA GLY A 287 6.00 -13.92 -8.36
C GLY A 287 5.36 -13.17 -7.17
N LEU A 288 5.04 -13.84 -6.04
CA LEU A 288 4.24 -13.25 -4.96
C LEU A 288 4.98 -13.15 -3.59
N GLY A 289 6.12 -12.42 -3.51
CA GLY A 289 6.99 -12.07 -2.34
C GLY A 289 7.05 -12.94 -1.05
N TRP A 290 8.19 -13.41 -0.54
CA TRP A 290 9.35 -12.88 0.21
C TRP A 290 10.59 -13.75 -0.17
N PRO A 291 11.86 -13.42 0.16
CA PRO A 291 13.00 -13.91 -0.62
C PRO A 291 13.25 -15.40 -0.46
N TYR A 292 13.42 -16.07 -1.60
CA TYR A 292 14.12 -17.34 -1.65
C TYR A 292 15.63 -17.07 -1.63
N ALA A 293 16.27 -17.14 -0.46
CA ALA A 293 17.71 -17.34 -0.40
C ALA A 293 17.98 -18.80 -0.75
N GLY A 294 18.12 -19.11 -2.04
CA GLY A 294 18.72 -20.38 -2.46
C GLY A 294 20.11 -20.53 -1.81
N PRO A 295 20.63 -21.75 -1.64
CA PRO A 295 21.94 -21.99 -1.04
C PRO A 295 23.04 -21.44 -1.97
N ALA A 296 23.28 -20.14 -1.92
CA ALA A 296 24.31 -19.45 -2.65
C ALA A 296 25.33 -18.94 -1.63
N THR A 297 26.47 -19.62 -1.59
CA THR A 297 27.62 -19.23 -0.78
C THR A 297 28.17 -17.90 -1.28
N GLY A 298 28.05 -16.83 -0.50
CA GLY A 298 28.89 -15.63 -0.69
C GLY A 298 28.27 -14.23 -0.51
N ALA A 299 26.96 -14.09 -0.28
CA ALA A 299 26.37 -12.81 0.14
C ALA A 299 25.23 -13.05 1.14
N THR A 300 25.20 -12.27 2.22
CA THR A 300 24.18 -12.38 3.27
C THR A 300 23.02 -11.45 2.96
N LEU A 301 21.79 -11.85 3.33
CA LEU A 301 20.55 -11.04 3.23
C LEU A 301 20.77 -9.58 3.74
N LYS A 302 21.73 -9.40 4.64
CA LYS A 302 22.25 -8.14 5.19
C LYS A 302 22.65 -7.09 4.16
N SER A 303 23.26 -7.43 3.02
CA SER A 303 23.73 -6.41 2.06
C SER A 303 22.62 -5.73 1.26
N VAL A 304 21.41 -6.29 1.28
CA VAL A 304 20.24 -5.81 0.53
C VAL A 304 19.45 -4.77 1.30
N TYR A 305 19.47 -4.85 2.63
CA TYR A 305 18.77 -3.92 3.54
C TYR A 305 19.69 -2.77 4.05
N GLN A 306 20.90 -2.65 3.51
CA GLN A 306 21.91 -1.65 3.90
C GLN A 306 22.23 -0.63 2.78
N ASP A 307 21.56 -0.66 1.63
CA ASP A 307 21.71 0.29 0.51
C ASP A 307 20.59 1.36 0.54
N PRO A 308 20.69 2.54 -0.14
CA PRO A 308 19.92 3.78 0.13
C PRO A 308 18.44 3.75 -0.24
N TYR A 309 17.89 2.57 -0.41
CA TYR A 309 16.53 2.28 -0.83
C TYR A 309 15.57 2.21 0.38
N ALA A 310 15.70 3.10 1.35
CA ALA A 310 14.80 3.17 2.52
C ALA A 310 13.38 3.68 2.17
N SER A 311 13.19 4.27 0.98
CA SER A 311 11.88 4.62 0.42
C SER A 311 11.09 3.41 -0.11
N PHE A 312 11.48 2.18 0.29
CA PHE A 312 10.97 0.91 -0.21
C PHE A 312 10.07 0.20 0.81
N GLU A 313 9.83 0.82 1.97
CA GLU A 313 8.82 0.39 2.93
C GLU A 313 7.48 1.09 2.66
N GLU A 314 7.14 1.18 1.38
CA GLU A 314 5.81 1.52 0.92
C GLU A 314 4.91 0.30 1.10
N ILE A 315 3.70 0.47 1.61
CA ILE A 315 2.72 -0.60 1.86
C ILE A 315 2.55 -1.54 0.66
N HIS A 316 2.67 -1.02 -0.57
CA HIS A 316 2.64 -1.76 -1.83
C HIS A 316 3.78 -2.78 -1.99
N GLN A 317 4.94 -2.56 -1.37
CA GLN A 317 6.12 -3.42 -1.54
C GLN A 317 6.14 -4.59 -0.55
N ALA A 318 5.52 -4.42 0.61
CA ALA A 318 5.35 -5.49 1.59
C ALA A 318 4.08 -6.34 1.32
N ALA A 319 3.13 -5.80 0.55
CA ALA A 319 1.87 -6.44 0.19
C ALA A 319 2.01 -7.83 -0.47
N PRO A 320 2.98 -8.08 -1.38
CA PRO A 320 3.11 -9.34 -2.09
C PRO A 320 3.20 -10.58 -1.18
N VAL A 321 3.77 -10.42 0.02
CA VAL A 321 3.89 -11.53 0.99
C VAL A 321 2.53 -12.05 1.43
N PHE A 322 1.65 -11.12 1.75
CA PHE A 322 0.33 -11.46 2.25
C PHE A 322 -0.62 -11.81 1.10
N SER A 323 -0.52 -11.12 -0.04
CA SER A 323 -1.31 -11.45 -1.22
C SER A 323 -0.96 -12.84 -1.76
N GLY A 324 0.32 -13.24 -1.72
CA GLY A 324 0.77 -14.60 -2.04
C GLY A 324 0.10 -15.68 -1.19
N ALA A 325 0.00 -15.46 0.12
CA ALA A 325 -0.68 -16.41 1.01
C ALA A 325 -2.19 -16.53 0.71
N LEU A 326 -2.86 -15.40 0.43
CA LEU A 326 -4.27 -15.40 0.04
C LEU A 326 -4.47 -16.05 -1.33
N PHE A 327 -3.54 -15.86 -2.25
CA PHE A 327 -3.59 -16.48 -3.57
C PHE A 327 -3.38 -17.99 -3.51
N ASP A 328 -2.44 -18.48 -2.69
CA ASP A 328 -2.26 -19.90 -2.41
C ASP A 328 -3.54 -20.53 -1.83
N ILE A 329 -4.23 -19.81 -0.93
CA ILE A 329 -5.56 -20.20 -0.46
C ILE A 329 -6.52 -20.33 -1.64
N PHE A 330 -6.64 -19.29 -2.47
CA PHE A 330 -7.53 -19.32 -3.62
C PHE A 330 -7.25 -20.51 -4.54
N LEU A 331 -5.99 -20.78 -4.90
CA LEU A 331 -5.63 -21.92 -5.76
C LEU A 331 -6.01 -23.26 -5.12
N ALA A 332 -5.79 -23.42 -3.82
CA ALA A 332 -6.15 -24.64 -3.12
C ALA A 332 -7.68 -24.85 -3.07
N ILE A 333 -8.45 -23.79 -2.81
CA ILE A 333 -9.91 -23.85 -2.81
C ILE A 333 -10.46 -24.05 -4.22
N LYS A 334 -9.89 -23.39 -5.22
CA LYS A 334 -10.22 -23.58 -6.65
C LYS A 334 -10.01 -25.04 -7.07
N ALA A 335 -8.93 -25.66 -6.63
CA ALA A 335 -8.64 -27.07 -6.93
C ALA A 335 -9.67 -28.03 -6.30
N SER A 336 -10.18 -27.74 -5.10
CA SER A 336 -11.15 -28.63 -4.42
C SER A 336 -12.60 -28.36 -4.80
N SER A 337 -12.94 -27.11 -5.08
CA SER A 337 -14.34 -26.62 -5.17
C SER A 337 -14.72 -26.09 -6.55
N GLY A 338 -13.77 -26.11 -7.49
CA GLY A 338 -13.95 -25.65 -8.86
C GLY A 338 -13.65 -24.16 -9.03
N ASP A 339 -13.31 -23.81 -10.27
CA ASP A 339 -13.11 -22.42 -10.70
C ASP A 339 -14.43 -21.84 -11.20
N GLY A 340 -15.08 -21.03 -10.38
CA GLY A 340 -16.32 -20.40 -10.76
C GLY A 340 -16.75 -19.27 -9.82
N PRO A 341 -17.79 -18.51 -10.20
CA PRO A 341 -18.24 -17.34 -9.44
C PRO A 341 -18.59 -17.66 -7.98
N ALA A 342 -19.12 -18.86 -7.71
CA ALA A 342 -19.45 -19.29 -6.34
C ALA A 342 -18.20 -19.38 -5.44
N THR A 343 -17.08 -19.91 -5.96
CA THR A 343 -15.81 -19.99 -5.24
C THR A 343 -15.25 -18.61 -4.95
N LYS A 344 -15.22 -17.72 -5.95
CA LYS A 344 -14.75 -16.33 -5.80
C LYS A 344 -15.61 -15.56 -4.78
N ARG A 345 -16.94 -15.65 -4.86
CA ARG A 345 -17.87 -15.03 -3.90
C ARG A 345 -17.65 -15.51 -2.46
N ARG A 346 -17.42 -16.81 -2.25
CA ARG A 346 -17.10 -17.37 -0.92
C ARG A 346 -15.81 -16.78 -0.36
N LEU A 347 -14.76 -16.65 -1.18
CA LEU A 347 -13.48 -16.09 -0.75
C LEU A 347 -13.54 -14.58 -0.48
N ILE A 348 -14.25 -13.81 -1.32
CA ILE A 348 -14.53 -12.39 -1.07
C ILE A 348 -15.25 -12.23 0.28
N ARG A 349 -16.29 -13.03 0.50
CA ARG A 349 -17.03 -13.01 1.75
C ARG A 349 -16.15 -13.38 2.94
N LEU A 350 -15.28 -14.38 2.80
CA LEU A 350 -14.30 -14.76 3.83
C LEU A 350 -13.41 -13.58 4.21
N VAL A 351 -12.83 -12.89 3.23
CA VAL A 351 -12.00 -11.70 3.46
C VAL A 351 -12.78 -10.59 4.16
N VAL A 352 -13.97 -10.24 3.64
CA VAL A 352 -14.80 -9.16 4.21
C VAL A 352 -15.22 -9.46 5.65
N GLU A 353 -15.68 -10.69 5.93
CA GLU A 353 -16.07 -11.09 7.28
C GLU A 353 -14.86 -11.17 8.22
N THR A 354 -13.68 -11.55 7.72
CA THR A 354 -12.44 -11.48 8.50
C THR A 354 -12.14 -10.04 8.92
N ILE A 355 -12.18 -9.09 7.98
CA ILE A 355 -11.91 -7.68 8.27
C ILE A 355 -12.86 -7.12 9.35
N LYS A 356 -14.14 -7.50 9.31
CA LYS A 356 -15.13 -7.08 10.32
C LYS A 356 -14.77 -7.54 11.73
N THR A 357 -14.15 -8.70 11.87
CA THR A 357 -13.76 -9.27 13.19
C THR A 357 -12.49 -8.64 13.77
N LEU A 358 -11.72 -7.89 12.97
CA LEU A 358 -10.47 -7.30 13.44
C LEU A 358 -10.74 -6.23 14.51
N PRO A 359 -9.89 -6.16 15.56
CA PRO A 359 -10.01 -5.18 16.62
C PRO A 359 -9.90 -3.76 16.07
N LYS A 360 -10.69 -2.84 16.63
CA LYS A 360 -10.71 -1.43 16.21
C LYS A 360 -9.63 -0.62 16.92
N TYR A 361 -9.23 0.49 16.30
CA TYR A 361 -8.28 1.41 16.89
C TYR A 361 -8.76 1.83 18.28
N SER A 362 -7.82 1.94 19.22
CA SER A 362 -8.07 2.62 20.48
C SER A 362 -6.83 3.38 20.92
N VAL A 363 -7.00 4.36 21.80
CA VAL A 363 -5.86 5.12 22.34
C VAL A 363 -4.85 4.21 23.05
N SER A 364 -5.30 3.13 23.67
CA SER A 364 -4.44 2.13 24.33
C SER A 364 -3.83 1.10 23.37
N ASN A 365 -4.42 0.91 22.19
CA ASN A 365 -3.92 0.05 21.13
C ASN A 365 -4.11 0.71 19.75
N PRO A 366 -3.19 1.59 19.35
CA PRO A 366 -3.35 2.40 18.14
C PRO A 366 -3.04 1.66 16.85
N SER A 367 -2.71 0.37 16.92
CA SER A 367 -2.44 -0.49 15.76
C SER A 367 -2.76 -1.93 16.10
N PRO A 368 -4.05 -2.22 16.27
CA PRO A 368 -4.49 -3.49 16.80
C PRO A 368 -4.47 -4.60 15.74
N VAL A 369 -4.19 -4.26 14.48
CA VAL A 369 -4.28 -5.16 13.32
C VAL A 369 -2.87 -5.57 12.86
N THR A 370 -2.63 -6.88 12.82
CA THR A 370 -1.38 -7.51 12.34
C THR A 370 -1.69 -8.65 11.37
N MET A 371 -0.76 -9.06 10.51
CA MET A 371 -0.93 -10.18 9.57
C MET A 371 -1.18 -11.50 10.28
N PRO A 372 -0.49 -11.87 11.39
CA PRO A 372 -0.82 -13.07 12.14
C PRO A 372 -2.22 -13.02 12.76
N LEU A 373 -2.65 -11.85 13.25
CA LEU A 373 -4.01 -11.69 13.77
C LEU A 373 -5.04 -11.84 12.65
N PHE A 374 -4.79 -11.28 11.47
CA PHE A 374 -5.65 -11.48 10.33
C PHE A 374 -5.71 -12.96 9.94
N ALA A 375 -4.58 -13.64 9.83
CA ALA A 375 -4.51 -15.04 9.45
C ALA A 375 -5.28 -15.95 10.43
N THR A 376 -5.14 -15.72 11.74
CA THR A 376 -5.91 -16.45 12.77
C THR A 376 -7.40 -16.11 12.71
N SER A 377 -7.76 -14.85 12.48
CA SER A 377 -9.14 -14.41 12.29
C SER A 377 -9.78 -15.04 11.04
N LEU A 378 -9.01 -15.15 9.94
CA LEU A 378 -9.46 -15.78 8.70
C LEU A 378 -9.78 -17.26 8.91
N LEU A 379 -8.90 -18.00 9.59
CA LEU A 379 -9.17 -19.41 9.92
C LEU A 379 -10.37 -19.57 10.85
N SER A 380 -10.54 -18.68 11.83
CA SER A 380 -11.72 -18.64 12.70
C SER A 380 -13.00 -18.44 11.90
N VAL A 381 -13.02 -17.44 11.01
CA VAL A 381 -14.17 -17.13 10.15
C VAL A 381 -14.46 -18.28 9.17
N ALA A 382 -13.44 -18.91 8.60
CA ALA A 382 -13.56 -20.06 7.70
C ALA A 382 -14.11 -21.31 8.40
N SER A 383 -13.83 -21.48 9.70
CA SER A 383 -14.38 -22.57 10.51
C SER A 383 -15.85 -22.36 10.91
N GLY A 384 -16.31 -21.11 10.90
CA GLY A 384 -17.69 -20.73 11.17
C GLY A 384 -18.61 -20.84 9.95
N SER A 385 -19.86 -20.38 10.10
CA SER A 385 -20.83 -20.30 8.99
C SER A 385 -20.92 -18.89 8.37
N THR A 386 -20.27 -17.89 8.97
CA THR A 386 -20.44 -16.47 8.61
C THR A 386 -20.00 -16.16 7.18
N ALA A 387 -18.94 -16.82 6.70
CA ALA A 387 -18.43 -16.67 5.32
C ALA A 387 -18.95 -17.76 4.33
N GLY A 388 -19.94 -18.55 4.77
CA GLY A 388 -20.27 -19.83 4.13
C GLY A 388 -19.43 -20.97 4.71
N THR A 389 -19.84 -22.21 4.43
CA THR A 389 -19.17 -23.40 4.96
C THR A 389 -17.94 -23.74 4.13
N PHE A 390 -16.77 -23.84 4.76
CA PHE A 390 -15.58 -24.46 4.18
C PHE A 390 -15.42 -25.87 4.73
N SER A 391 -15.16 -26.84 3.86
CA SER A 391 -14.88 -28.23 4.24
C SER A 391 -13.61 -28.33 5.09
N GLY A 392 -13.47 -29.42 5.85
CA GLY A 392 -12.26 -29.64 6.66
C GLY A 392 -10.97 -29.67 5.83
N SER A 393 -11.02 -30.18 4.60
CA SER A 393 -9.89 -30.16 3.66
C SER A 393 -9.56 -28.75 3.18
N GLU A 394 -10.57 -27.93 2.87
CA GLU A 394 -10.38 -26.52 2.51
C GLU A 394 -9.74 -25.74 3.67
N GLN A 395 -10.24 -25.91 4.90
CA GLN A 395 -9.67 -25.27 6.10
C GLN A 395 -8.21 -25.70 6.35
N THR A 396 -7.91 -26.99 6.15
CA THR A 396 -6.54 -27.52 6.27
C THR A 396 -5.62 -26.91 5.22
N ALA A 397 -6.10 -26.76 3.98
CA ALA A 397 -5.34 -26.12 2.92
C ALA A 397 -5.08 -24.64 3.22
N MET A 398 -6.07 -23.92 3.77
CA MET A 398 -5.89 -22.53 4.20
C MET A 398 -4.82 -22.40 5.28
N SER A 399 -4.91 -23.24 6.32
CA SER A 399 -3.91 -23.25 7.40
C SER A 399 -2.52 -23.57 6.87
N SER A 400 -2.41 -24.51 5.92
CA SER A 400 -1.15 -24.90 5.30
C SER A 400 -0.55 -23.76 4.48
N ALA A 401 -1.35 -23.06 3.66
CA ALA A 401 -0.91 -21.90 2.88
C ALA A 401 -0.40 -20.76 3.78
N LEU A 402 -1.16 -20.42 4.82
CA LEU A 402 -0.76 -19.41 5.80
C LEU A 402 0.51 -19.82 6.57
N SER A 403 0.65 -21.10 6.93
CA SER A 403 1.85 -21.62 7.61
C SER A 403 3.07 -21.62 6.71
N ALA A 404 2.91 -22.01 5.44
CA ALA A 404 3.99 -22.03 4.45
C ALA A 404 4.57 -20.61 4.21
N ARG A 405 3.73 -19.59 4.36
CA ARG A 405 4.11 -18.17 4.27
C ARG A 405 4.48 -17.55 5.63
N GLY A 406 4.54 -18.34 6.70
CA GLY A 406 4.96 -17.89 8.04
C GLY A 406 3.94 -17.00 8.77
N LEU A 407 2.68 -16.99 8.35
CA LEU A 407 1.61 -16.16 8.93
C LEU A 407 0.87 -16.86 10.08
N THR A 408 0.96 -18.19 10.13
CA THR A 408 0.46 -19.04 11.22
C THR A 408 1.55 -20.00 11.65
N ASN A 409 1.40 -20.61 12.82
CA ASN A 409 2.41 -21.53 13.37
C ASN A 409 3.82 -20.92 13.43
N LEU A 410 3.89 -19.58 13.52
CA LEU A 410 5.00 -18.96 14.21
C LEU A 410 5.03 -19.68 15.56
N THR A 411 6.00 -20.59 15.78
CA THR A 411 6.39 -21.02 17.13
C THR A 411 6.37 -19.74 17.89
N SER A 412 5.45 -19.62 18.86
CA SER A 412 5.20 -18.36 19.51
C SER A 412 6.56 -17.76 19.74
N ILE A 413 6.77 -16.63 19.10
CA ILE A 413 7.65 -15.64 19.64
C ILE A 413 7.17 -15.56 21.08
N ALA A 414 7.88 -16.23 22.01
CA ALA A 414 7.36 -16.46 23.35
C ALA A 414 6.83 -15.12 23.87
N ASP A 415 5.75 -15.08 24.66
CA ASP A 415 5.39 -13.82 25.31
C ASP A 415 6.64 -13.29 26.04
N GLY A 416 7.14 -12.14 25.58
CA GLY A 416 8.48 -11.68 25.89
C GLY A 416 9.65 -12.37 25.17
N TRP A 417 9.61 -12.72 23.88
CA TRP A 417 10.81 -13.12 23.10
C TRP A 417 11.80 -11.96 23.01
N ALA A 418 11.27 -10.75 22.86
CA ALA A 418 12.00 -9.50 23.03
C ALA A 418 12.44 -9.27 24.49
N ALA A 419 11.97 -10.07 25.46
CA ALA A 419 12.26 -9.95 26.90
C ALA A 419 12.96 -11.19 27.52
N LYS A 420 13.14 -12.30 26.78
CA LYS A 420 13.71 -13.57 27.25
C LYS A 420 15.04 -13.93 26.60
N GLY A 421 15.70 -12.96 25.97
CA GLY A 421 17.16 -12.92 25.84
C GLY A 421 17.71 -11.85 26.79
N PRO A 422 18.86 -12.05 27.43
CA PRO A 422 19.44 -11.05 28.34
C PRO A 422 19.86 -9.80 27.55
N GLY A 423 19.02 -8.76 27.50
CA GLY A 423 19.40 -7.46 26.94
C GLY A 423 18.20 -6.59 26.54
N GLY A 424 17.92 -5.54 27.31
CA GLY A 424 16.88 -4.56 27.02
C GLY A 424 17.21 -3.65 25.82
N ILE A 425 16.20 -2.98 25.26
CA ILE A 425 16.37 -1.88 24.30
C ILE A 425 17.10 -0.75 25.02
N ALA A 426 18.27 -0.37 24.51
CA ALA A 426 19.02 0.78 25.01
C ALA A 426 18.78 1.94 24.05
N VAL A 427 18.01 2.94 24.49
CA VAL A 427 18.00 4.23 23.79
C VAL A 427 19.20 5.01 24.31
N GLN A 428 20.17 5.29 23.44
CA GLN A 428 21.15 6.33 23.71
C GLN A 428 20.58 7.64 23.21
N ALA A 429 20.55 8.65 24.08
CA ALA A 429 20.23 9.99 23.64
C ALA A 429 21.27 10.41 22.59
N GLY A 430 20.80 10.72 21.38
CA GLY A 430 21.64 11.11 20.26
C GLY A 430 22.26 12.49 20.47
N THR A 431 23.22 12.81 19.61
CA THR A 431 23.88 14.11 19.56
C THR A 431 22.91 15.19 19.11
N PHE A 432 22.84 16.29 19.87
CA PHE A 432 22.06 17.47 19.55
C PHE A 432 22.80 18.39 18.57
N TYR A 433 22.14 18.73 17.46
CA TYR A 433 22.55 19.82 16.57
C TYR A 433 21.50 20.93 16.60
N TYR A 434 21.97 22.18 16.51
CA TYR A 434 21.12 23.35 16.40
C TYR A 434 21.36 24.03 15.05
N GLU A 435 20.31 24.60 14.49
CA GLU A 435 20.38 25.53 13.36
C GLU A 435 20.17 26.94 13.92
N THR A 436 21.24 27.73 14.05
CA THR A 436 21.09 29.19 14.06
C THR A 436 21.41 29.71 12.68
N ALA A 437 20.84 30.86 12.31
CA ALA A 437 20.96 31.50 11.00
C ALA A 437 22.41 31.82 10.53
N SER A 438 23.46 31.39 11.24
CA SER A 438 24.85 31.70 10.91
C SER A 438 25.92 30.64 11.24
N THR A 439 25.67 29.54 11.98
CA THR A 439 26.68 28.48 12.19
C THR A 439 26.06 27.12 12.59
N SER A 440 26.58 26.02 12.04
CA SER A 440 26.31 24.64 12.46
C SER A 440 27.35 24.16 13.49
N GLY A 441 26.92 23.52 14.58
CA GLY A 441 27.80 22.98 15.61
C GLY A 441 27.11 21.96 16.53
N VAL A 442 27.90 21.08 17.16
CA VAL A 442 27.43 20.10 18.15
C VAL A 442 27.43 20.73 19.54
N ARG A 443 26.28 20.78 20.22
CA ARG A 443 26.19 21.16 21.64
C ARG A 443 25.51 20.04 22.41
N ASN A 444 26.27 19.32 23.23
CA ASN A 444 25.71 18.30 24.11
C ASN A 444 24.67 18.92 25.06
N TYR A 445 23.38 18.70 24.77
CA TYR A 445 22.22 19.01 25.63
C TYR A 445 22.08 20.49 26.05
N LYS A 446 22.43 21.42 25.17
CA LYS A 446 22.38 22.87 25.45
C LYS A 446 21.67 23.64 24.33
N MET A 447 20.70 24.48 24.68
CA MET A 447 19.95 25.34 23.75
C MET A 447 19.76 26.73 24.34
N SER A 448 19.77 27.79 23.54
CA SER A 448 19.51 29.15 24.01
C SER A 448 18.04 29.55 23.89
N PRO A 449 17.55 30.51 24.70
CA PRO A 449 16.21 31.06 24.53
C PRO A 449 16.01 31.61 23.11
N GLY A 450 14.95 31.16 22.44
CA GLY A 450 14.65 31.51 21.04
C GLY A 450 15.17 30.53 20.00
N ASP A 451 15.98 29.53 20.40
CA ASP A 451 16.52 28.54 19.46
C ASP A 451 15.45 27.56 18.97
N THR A 452 15.62 27.08 17.74
CA THR A 452 15.02 25.84 17.27
C THR A 452 16.10 24.77 17.19
N GLY A 453 15.98 23.73 18.00
CA GLY A 453 16.88 22.59 18.03
C GLY A 453 16.31 21.38 17.34
N MET A 454 17.18 20.43 17.08
CA MET A 454 16.86 19.19 16.39
C MET A 454 17.24 18.01 17.29
N LEU A 455 16.29 17.12 17.52
CA LEU A 455 16.45 15.91 18.33
C LEU A 455 16.59 14.69 17.44
N TRP A 456 17.66 13.94 17.65
CA TRP A 456 17.84 12.62 17.08
C TRP A 456 17.89 11.58 18.20
N PHE A 457 17.20 10.44 18.02
CA PHE A 457 17.19 9.30 18.94
C PHE A 457 17.83 8.06 18.33
N ASP A 458 19.00 7.65 18.82
CA ASP A 458 19.56 6.39 18.35
C ASP A 458 18.80 5.24 19.03
N VAL A 459 17.85 4.67 18.30
CA VAL A 459 17.12 3.49 18.74
C VAL A 459 17.90 2.27 18.29
N MET A 460 18.86 1.88 19.12
CA MET A 460 19.55 0.62 18.94
C MET A 460 18.64 -0.52 19.38
N ASN A 461 18.21 -1.33 18.42
CA ASN A 461 17.71 -2.66 18.74
C ASN A 461 18.92 -3.51 19.16
N SER A 462 19.08 -3.71 20.46
CA SER A 462 20.10 -4.60 21.04
C SER A 462 19.85 -6.07 20.70
N GLN A 463 18.70 -6.39 20.10
CA GLN A 463 18.26 -7.74 19.76
C GLN A 463 18.33 -7.99 18.24
N SER A 464 18.59 -9.23 17.85
CA SER A 464 18.72 -9.66 16.46
C SER A 464 17.38 -9.78 15.71
N THR A 465 16.25 -9.72 16.40
CA THR A 465 14.98 -10.21 15.83
C THR A 465 13.71 -9.46 16.27
N THR A 466 13.30 -8.44 15.51
CA THR A 466 11.90 -7.95 15.52
C THR A 466 11.54 -7.51 14.09
N ALA A 467 10.27 -7.62 13.66
CA ALA A 467 9.87 -7.40 12.26
C ALA A 467 8.98 -6.16 12.06
N ALA A 468 8.65 -5.43 13.12
CA ALA A 468 7.74 -4.30 13.06
C ALA A 468 8.43 -3.01 13.51
N ALA A 469 8.22 -1.92 12.77
CA ALA A 469 8.69 -0.57 13.10
C ALA A 469 8.38 -0.20 14.56
N PRO A 470 9.35 0.23 15.40
CA PRO A 470 9.01 0.79 16.69
C PRO A 470 8.37 2.17 16.54
N LEU A 471 7.38 2.45 17.38
CA LEU A 471 6.79 3.77 17.54
C LEU A 471 7.46 4.46 18.72
N LEU A 472 8.14 5.57 18.46
CA LEU A 472 8.65 6.45 19.51
C LEU A 472 7.58 7.46 19.87
N LYS A 473 7.31 7.60 21.15
CA LYS A 473 6.57 8.72 21.72
C LYS A 473 7.56 9.56 22.52
N VAL A 474 7.73 10.81 22.12
CA VAL A 474 8.61 11.76 22.81
C VAL A 474 7.75 12.78 23.52
N THR A 475 7.93 12.92 24.83
CA THR A 475 7.21 13.86 25.69
C THR A 475 8.14 14.90 26.30
N ILE A 476 7.69 16.15 26.31
CA ILE A 476 8.36 17.29 26.95
C ILE A 476 7.71 17.50 28.32
N SER A 477 8.52 17.57 29.38
CA SER A 477 8.02 17.70 30.76
C SER A 477 7.39 19.07 31.07
N ASP A 478 7.75 20.11 30.31
CA ASP A 478 7.39 21.50 30.59
C ASP A 478 7.28 22.31 29.29
N SER A 479 6.04 22.53 28.83
CA SER A 479 5.76 23.28 27.59
C SER A 479 6.15 24.75 27.64
N THR A 480 6.40 25.30 28.84
CA THR A 480 6.84 26.71 28.98
C THR A 480 8.32 26.89 28.65
N LYS A 481 9.08 25.79 28.61
CA LYS A 481 10.53 25.77 28.34
C LYS A 481 10.88 25.20 26.99
N ALA A 482 10.07 24.30 26.44
CA ALA A 482 10.23 23.79 25.10
C ALA A 482 8.89 23.37 24.51
N THR A 483 8.74 23.48 23.19
CA THR A 483 7.60 22.91 22.48
C THR A 483 8.05 22.23 21.20
N PHE A 484 7.38 21.17 20.77
CA PHE A 484 7.61 20.65 19.43
C PHE A 484 7.15 21.69 18.41
N VAL A 485 7.94 21.87 17.34
CA VAL A 485 7.57 22.76 16.24
C VAL A 485 6.37 22.14 15.52
N ASN A 486 5.21 22.81 15.60
CA ASN A 486 4.00 22.40 14.89
C ASN A 486 4.06 22.80 13.41
N ASN A 487 5.00 22.19 12.68
CA ASN A 487 5.17 22.37 11.25
C ASN A 487 5.34 21.00 10.61
N LEU A 488 4.35 20.56 9.84
CA LEU A 488 4.34 19.24 9.20
C LEU A 488 5.51 19.01 8.24
N ALA A 489 6.12 20.07 7.68
CA ALA A 489 7.31 19.95 6.84
C ALA A 489 8.59 19.65 7.64
N LYS A 490 8.62 20.04 8.93
CA LYS A 490 9.76 19.78 9.83
C LYS A 490 9.52 18.57 10.72
N ASN A 491 8.26 18.33 11.07
CA ASN A 491 7.80 17.41 12.08
C ASN A 491 6.56 16.69 11.51
N PRO A 492 6.73 15.77 10.53
CA PRO A 492 5.65 14.94 10.02
C PRO A 492 5.15 13.95 11.10
N GLY A 493 3.82 13.74 11.16
CA GLY A 493 3.18 12.80 12.10
C GLY A 493 2.26 13.47 13.11
N TYR A 494 1.83 12.72 14.13
CA TYR A 494 0.99 13.25 15.21
C TYR A 494 1.86 13.99 16.24
N ILE A 495 1.75 15.32 16.27
CA ILE A 495 2.56 16.18 17.12
C ILE A 495 1.67 17.27 17.75
N ASN A 496 1.85 17.50 19.04
CA ASN A 496 1.33 18.67 19.75
C ASN A 496 2.47 19.37 20.48
N SER A 497 2.18 20.41 21.27
CA SER A 497 3.22 21.21 21.93
C SER A 497 4.12 20.41 22.89
N THR A 498 3.66 19.30 23.46
CA THR A 498 4.40 18.51 24.45
C THR A 498 4.65 17.08 24.05
N THR A 499 4.03 16.57 23.00
CA THR A 499 4.10 15.17 22.60
C THR A 499 4.31 15.05 21.10
N ALA A 500 5.28 14.24 20.71
CA ALA A 500 5.51 13.86 19.32
C ALA A 500 5.54 12.35 19.18
N PHE A 501 4.93 11.83 18.12
CA PHE A 501 5.00 10.41 17.76
C PHE A 501 5.79 10.24 16.47
N VAL A 502 6.82 9.41 16.50
CA VAL A 502 7.72 9.14 15.37
C VAL A 502 7.76 7.64 15.14
N ARG A 503 7.46 7.18 13.92
CA ARG A 503 7.68 5.77 13.57
C ARG A 503 9.10 5.61 13.05
N TYR A 504 9.79 4.55 13.47
CA TYR A 504 11.05 4.15 12.88
C TYR A 504 10.76 2.96 11.99
N SER A 505 10.67 3.16 10.69
CA SER A 505 10.56 2.03 9.78
C SER A 505 11.98 1.52 9.48
N LYS A 506 12.33 0.50 10.27
CA LYS A 506 13.33 -0.54 10.00
C LYS A 506 13.48 -1.35 11.26
N ILE A 507 13.15 -2.63 11.17
CA ILE A 507 13.91 -3.64 11.91
C ILE A 507 14.43 -4.64 10.90
N ASN A 508 15.72 -4.90 10.99
CA ASN A 508 16.45 -5.61 9.95
C ASN A 508 16.05 -7.09 9.90
N GLY A 509 15.09 -7.43 9.03
CA GLY A 509 14.63 -8.81 8.79
C GLY A 509 15.75 -9.78 8.39
N SER A 510 16.89 -9.27 7.90
CA SER A 510 18.06 -10.12 7.60
C SER A 510 18.73 -10.74 8.82
N ALA A 511 18.71 -10.07 9.97
CA ALA A 511 19.24 -10.62 11.22
C ALA A 511 18.30 -11.69 11.81
N ILE A 512 16.98 -11.53 11.59
CA ILE A 512 15.95 -12.52 11.92
C ILE A 512 16.17 -13.83 11.17
N VAL A 513 16.27 -13.75 9.84
CA VAL A 513 16.47 -14.91 8.97
C VAL A 513 17.83 -15.57 9.22
N THR A 514 18.87 -14.78 9.48
CA THR A 514 20.19 -15.31 9.83
C THR A 514 20.15 -16.03 11.18
N ALA A 515 19.55 -15.43 12.22
CA ALA A 515 19.43 -16.07 13.54
C ALA A 515 18.59 -17.36 13.49
N MET A 516 17.49 -17.38 12.72
CA MET A 516 16.67 -18.58 12.51
C MET A 516 17.44 -19.69 11.79
N ASN A 517 18.27 -19.35 10.80
CA ASN A 517 19.00 -20.34 9.99
C ASN A 517 20.32 -20.80 10.59
N THR A 518 20.98 -19.98 11.43
CA THR A 518 22.34 -20.29 11.93
C THR A 518 22.41 -20.55 13.42
N GLY A 519 21.33 -20.28 14.18
CA GLY A 519 21.33 -20.36 15.64
C GLY A 519 22.24 -19.35 16.34
N SER A 520 22.82 -18.38 15.60
CA SER A 520 23.77 -17.41 16.17
C SER A 520 23.09 -16.09 16.53
N ALA A 521 23.22 -15.67 17.79
CA ALA A 521 22.56 -14.49 18.37
C ALA A 521 23.20 -13.13 18.05
N ALA A 522 24.13 -13.00 17.09
CA ALA A 522 25.03 -11.84 17.04
C ALA A 522 25.30 -11.30 15.63
N GLN A 523 24.37 -10.54 15.06
CA GLN A 523 24.72 -9.44 14.15
C GLN A 523 23.83 -8.23 14.45
N GLN A 524 24.38 -7.29 15.22
CA GLN A 524 23.80 -5.97 15.40
C GLN A 524 23.89 -5.19 14.08
N THR A 525 22.78 -4.65 13.62
CA THR A 525 22.71 -3.73 12.49
C THR A 525 21.90 -2.53 12.93
N GLY A 526 22.47 -1.34 12.79
CA GLY A 526 21.80 -0.09 13.14
C GLY A 526 20.46 0.06 12.42
N ILE A 527 19.46 0.54 13.17
CA ILE A 527 18.17 0.94 12.63
C ILE A 527 18.36 2.33 12.01
N THR A 528 17.86 2.52 10.79
CA THR A 528 17.73 3.85 10.16
C THR A 528 16.27 4.24 10.25
N ASN A 529 16.00 5.53 10.42
CA ASN A 529 14.63 6.03 10.34
C ASN A 529 14.25 6.29 8.87
N SER A 530 12.96 6.40 8.67
CA SER A 530 12.33 6.23 7.35
C SER A 530 10.99 6.97 7.26
N TYR A 531 10.52 7.52 8.39
CA TYR A 531 9.50 8.56 8.40
C TYR A 531 9.95 9.84 7.70
N PHE A 532 11.23 9.92 7.39
CA PHE A 532 11.92 11.08 6.89
C PHE A 532 12.64 10.62 5.63
N GLY A 533 12.11 11.04 4.48
CA GLY A 533 12.55 10.54 3.19
C GLY A 533 14.07 10.67 2.99
N PRO A 534 14.69 9.78 2.20
CA PRO A 534 16.07 9.98 1.80
C PRO A 534 16.14 11.24 0.93
N ALA A 535 16.98 12.20 1.30
CA ALA A 535 17.42 13.22 0.36
C ALA A 535 18.03 12.50 -0.86
N VAL A 536 17.49 12.81 -2.03
CA VAL A 536 17.85 12.18 -3.30
C VAL A 536 19.35 12.33 -3.55
N GLY A 537 20.10 11.22 -3.54
CA GLY A 537 21.46 11.14 -4.10
C GLY A 537 22.63 10.89 -3.13
N ALA A 538 22.42 10.73 -1.82
CA ALA A 538 23.50 10.40 -0.88
C ALA A 538 23.24 9.03 -0.22
N GLY A 539 24.19 8.10 -0.35
CA GLY A 539 24.14 6.78 0.30
C GLY A 539 23.79 6.88 1.79
N VAL A 540 23.21 5.80 2.34
CA VAL A 540 22.67 5.68 3.72
C VAL A 540 23.31 6.68 4.68
N VAL A 541 22.61 7.80 4.88
CA VAL A 541 23.11 8.90 5.70
C VAL A 541 23.04 8.45 7.15
N PRO A 542 24.17 8.35 7.88
CA PRO A 542 24.15 7.98 9.28
C PRO A 542 23.34 8.96 10.11
N PHE A 543 22.93 8.50 11.29
CA PHE A 543 22.31 9.31 12.33
C PHE A 543 23.05 10.64 12.56
N GLY A 544 22.33 11.77 12.61
CA GLY A 544 22.90 13.10 12.92
C GLY A 544 23.46 13.91 11.73
N VAL A 545 23.15 13.54 10.48
CA VAL A 545 23.70 14.24 9.29
C VAL A 545 22.61 14.84 8.38
N ASN A 546 21.38 14.29 8.36
CA ASN A 546 20.25 14.92 7.65
C ASN A 546 19.25 15.54 8.62
N GLN A 547 18.97 16.82 8.42
CA GLN A 547 17.98 17.60 9.15
C GLN A 547 16.55 17.03 9.03
N ASP A 548 16.25 16.40 7.89
CA ASP A 548 14.91 15.87 7.64
C ASP A 548 14.54 14.77 8.63
N THR A 549 15.53 14.15 9.29
CA THR A 549 15.37 12.95 10.12
C THR A 549 15.20 13.22 11.63
N ALA A 550 15.08 14.49 12.03
CA ALA A 550 15.05 14.89 13.43
C ALA A 550 13.65 15.33 13.88
N LEU A 551 13.41 15.32 15.20
CA LEU A 551 12.31 16.08 15.80
C LEU A 551 12.74 17.51 16.08
N TYR A 552 12.05 18.47 15.49
CA TYR A 552 12.32 19.89 15.73
C TYR A 552 11.61 20.37 17.01
N VAL A 553 12.36 21.07 17.86
CA VAL A 553 11.90 21.60 19.14
C VAL A 553 12.26 23.07 19.23
N SER A 554 11.32 23.91 19.64
CA SER A 554 11.52 25.34 19.87
C SER A 554 11.66 25.64 21.37
N ILE A 555 12.61 26.50 21.72
CA ILE A 555 12.78 27.04 23.07
C ILE A 555 12.22 28.46 23.08
N PRO A 556 11.18 28.77 23.89
CA PRO A 556 10.64 30.12 23.97
C PRO A 556 11.72 31.14 24.36
N SER A 557 11.66 32.35 23.80
CA SER A 557 12.61 33.43 24.09
C SER A 557 12.62 33.86 25.56
N GLY A 558 11.55 33.60 26.30
CA GLY A 558 11.44 33.85 27.74
C GLY A 558 11.88 32.69 28.64
N ALA A 559 12.40 31.58 28.08
CA ALA A 559 12.86 30.46 28.87
C ALA A 559 14.10 30.85 29.68
N GLY A 560 14.13 30.53 30.98
CA GLY A 560 15.21 30.98 31.86
C GLY A 560 16.54 30.29 31.57
N THR A 561 17.61 31.06 31.31
CA THR A 561 18.99 30.55 31.30
C THR A 561 19.31 29.80 32.59
N GLY A 562 19.97 28.66 32.48
CA GLY A 562 20.29 27.74 33.57
C GLY A 562 19.15 26.80 33.96
N SER A 563 17.94 26.99 33.43
CA SER A 563 16.84 26.03 33.62
C SER A 563 17.01 24.79 32.75
N SER A 564 16.31 23.70 33.09
CA SER A 564 16.29 22.49 32.27
C SER A 564 14.87 22.09 31.89
N VAL A 565 14.76 21.46 30.73
CA VAL A 565 13.56 20.78 30.25
C VAL A 565 13.90 19.30 30.06
N THR A 566 13.00 18.42 30.48
CA THR A 566 13.21 16.99 30.40
C THR A 566 12.43 16.41 29.22
N PHE A 567 13.09 15.61 28.41
CA PHE A 567 12.48 14.82 27.35
C PHE A 567 12.38 13.38 27.82
N THR A 568 11.23 12.75 27.62
CA THR A 568 11.03 11.32 27.82
C THR A 568 10.74 10.68 26.47
N VAL A 569 11.54 9.70 26.09
CA VAL A 569 11.39 8.93 24.85
C VAL A 569 10.89 7.55 25.25
N GLU A 570 9.66 7.26 24.89
CA GLU A 570 9.02 5.96 25.04
C GLU A 570 9.11 5.22 23.71
N VAL A 571 9.72 4.05 23.68
CA VAL A 571 9.76 3.18 22.50
C VAL A 571 8.72 2.08 22.69
N ASP A 572 7.75 2.05 21.79
CA ASP A 572 6.71 1.05 21.69
C ASP A 572 6.96 0.15 20.48
N THR A 573 6.64 -1.13 20.57
CA THR A 573 6.81 -2.09 19.47
C THR A 573 5.46 -2.68 19.10
N ALA A 574 5.22 -2.96 17.81
CA ALA A 574 3.91 -3.44 17.35
C ALA A 574 3.38 -4.70 18.04
N ASN A 575 4.26 -5.58 18.52
CA ASN A 575 3.89 -6.85 19.13
C ASN A 575 3.88 -6.80 20.67
N LYS A 576 3.31 -5.74 21.22
CA LYS A 576 3.36 -5.33 22.63
C LYS A 576 2.96 -6.43 23.63
N THR A 577 3.94 -7.07 24.27
CA THR A 577 3.75 -7.90 25.49
C THR A 577 4.67 -7.50 26.66
N SER A 578 5.65 -6.61 26.43
CA SER A 578 6.59 -6.10 27.44
C SER A 578 6.38 -4.60 27.73
N ALA A 579 6.89 -4.15 28.88
CA ALA A 579 6.85 -2.75 29.29
C ALA A 579 7.54 -1.85 28.25
N THR A 580 6.92 -0.70 27.96
CA THR A 580 7.49 0.39 27.16
C THR A 580 8.91 0.68 27.63
N SER A 581 9.89 0.66 26.72
CA SER A 581 11.25 1.08 27.05
C SER A 581 11.28 2.61 27.03
N SER A 582 11.57 3.23 28.17
CA SER A 582 11.61 4.70 28.28
C SER A 582 13.01 5.19 28.63
N VAL A 583 13.48 6.22 27.95
CA VAL A 583 14.67 6.99 28.35
C VAL A 583 14.31 8.44 28.59
N THR A 584 14.77 8.96 29.71
CA THR A 584 14.54 10.34 30.11
C THR A 584 15.87 11.07 30.14
N PHE A 585 15.97 12.22 29.47
CA PHE A 585 17.17 13.04 29.49
C PHE A 585 16.83 14.54 29.60
N PRO A 586 17.61 15.31 30.39
CA PRO A 586 17.45 16.75 30.49
C PRO A 586 18.22 17.49 29.40
N VAL A 587 17.68 18.63 28.95
CA VAL A 587 18.37 19.64 28.14
C VAL A 587 18.42 20.93 28.95
N THR A 588 19.62 21.51 29.07
CA THR A 588 19.83 22.77 29.78
C THR A 588 19.68 23.96 28.83
N ILE A 589 18.90 24.96 29.24
CA ILE A 589 18.74 26.22 28.52
C ILE A 589 19.91 27.14 28.90
N GLN A 590 20.64 27.68 27.93
CA GLN A 590 21.84 28.51 28.12
C GLN A 590 21.64 29.94 27.66
#